data_AF-A0A3G6UYD8-F1
#
_entry.id   AF-A0A3G6UYD8-F1
#
_cell.length_a   1.000
_cell.length_b   1.000
_cell.length_c   1.000
_cell.angle_alpha   90.00
_cell.angle_beta   90.00
_cell.angle_gamma   90.00
#
_symmetry.space_group_name_H-M   'P 1'
#
loop_
_entity.id
_entity.type
_entity.pdbx_description
1 polymer ?
#
loop_
_entity_poly.entity_id
_entity_poly.type
_entity_poly.pdbx_seq_one_letter_code
_entity_poly.pdbx_strand_id
1 'polypeptide(L)'
;MFKKMFKNQRGLTLIELLAVVVILGIIAAIAIPAIGGIISNSKKDAHIANAQQMANSARMHIAANKLEVPTTISLQSLLDDGQIEDIKNPSGKGYNLTSSVVAVTKNTNTKALEFRVTLISDATANPPTYINAKEVKTLTREDITSP
;
A
#
# COMPACT_ATOMS: atom_id res chain seq x y z
N MET A 1 28.95 -0.12 60.98
CA MET A 1 29.74 0.98 60.39
C MET A 1 29.64 0.87 58.86
N PHE A 2 28.67 1.53 58.21
CA PHE A 2 28.49 1.46 56.75
C PHE A 2 29.16 2.66 56.10
N LYS A 3 30.27 2.41 55.40
CA LYS A 3 31.07 3.42 54.69
C LYS A 3 30.34 3.80 53.39
N LYS A 4 29.76 5.01 53.36
CA LYS A 4 29.10 5.58 52.17
C LYS A 4 30.14 5.80 51.07
N MET A 5 30.07 4.99 50.02
CA MET A 5 30.84 5.15 48.79
C MET A 5 30.09 6.14 47.88
N PHE A 6 30.39 7.44 48.00
CA PHE A 6 29.89 8.43 47.05
C PHE A 6 30.61 8.20 45.71
N LYS A 7 29.89 7.62 44.75
CA LYS A 7 30.31 7.44 43.36
C LYS A 7 30.47 8.83 42.72
N ASN A 8 31.67 9.17 42.27
CA ASN A 8 31.94 10.38 41.47
C ASN A 8 31.11 10.34 40.18
N GLN A 9 29.97 11.03 40.15
CA GLN A 9 29.25 11.32 38.92
C GLN A 9 29.93 12.52 38.25
N ARG A 10 30.99 12.26 37.48
CA ARG A 10 31.52 13.24 36.52
C ARG A 10 30.41 13.49 35.50
N GLY A 11 29.72 14.61 35.63
CA GLY A 11 28.64 15.01 34.73
C GLY A 11 29.17 15.36 33.35
N LEU A 12 28.40 15.00 32.33
CA LEU A 12 28.59 15.47 30.96
C LEU A 12 28.52 16.99 30.92
N THR A 13 29.40 17.60 30.13
CA THR A 13 29.39 19.06 29.93
C THR A 13 28.31 19.44 28.92
N LEU A 14 27.74 20.65 29.04
CA LEU A 14 26.73 21.13 28.10
C LEU A 14 27.23 21.17 26.64
N ILE A 15 28.54 21.38 26.44
CA ILE A 15 29.13 21.45 25.10
C ILE A 15 29.17 20.08 24.41
N GLU A 16 29.34 18.99 25.16
CA GLU A 16 29.28 17.63 24.61
C GLU A 16 27.86 17.29 24.17
N LEU A 17 26.86 17.66 24.98
CA LEU A 17 25.45 17.50 24.59
C LEU A 17 25.09 18.38 23.39
N LEU A 18 25.63 19.59 23.32
CA LEU A 18 25.44 20.52 22.20
C LEU A 18 25.98 19.94 20.89
N ALA A 19 27.20 19.40 20.89
CA ALA A 19 27.80 18.81 19.69
C ALA A 19 26.97 17.64 19.14
N VAL A 20 26.41 16.79 20.03
CA VAL A 20 25.57 15.65 19.63
C VAL A 20 24.27 16.10 18.97
N VAL A 21 23.55 17.07 19.55
CA VAL A 21 22.29 17.53 18.97
C VAL A 21 22.48 18.25 17.64
N VAL A 22 23.61 18.93 17.43
CA VAL A 22 23.98 19.53 16.14
C VAL A 22 24.15 18.45 15.07
N ILE A 23 24.89 17.39 15.36
CA ILE A 23 25.09 16.28 14.42
C ILE A 23 23.75 15.58 14.13
N LEU A 24 22.95 15.30 15.15
CA LEU A 24 21.61 14.72 14.97
C LEU A 24 20.69 15.62 14.13
N GLY A 25 20.78 16.94 14.29
CA GLY A 25 20.02 17.91 13.49
C GLY A 25 20.36 17.86 12.00
N ILE A 26 21.66 17.80 11.66
CA ILE A 26 22.12 17.69 10.27
C ILE A 26 21.66 16.36 9.65
N ILE A 27 21.80 15.25 10.37
CA ILE A 27 21.35 13.93 9.89
C ILE A 27 19.83 13.94 9.68
N ALA A 28 19.06 14.45 10.64
CA ALA A 28 17.60 14.50 10.56
C ALA A 28 17.12 15.34 9.35
N ALA A 29 17.80 16.45 9.04
CA ALA A 29 17.44 17.32 7.92
C ALA A 29 17.48 16.59 6.55
N ILE A 30 18.44 15.68 6.35
CA ILE A 30 18.57 14.89 5.10
C ILE A 30 17.73 13.61 5.16
N ALA A 31 17.68 12.96 6.33
CA ALA A 31 17.04 11.66 6.49
C ALA A 31 15.51 11.74 6.36
N ILE A 32 14.86 12.78 6.91
CA ILE A 32 13.40 12.90 6.92
C ILE A 32 12.81 12.94 5.50
N PRO A 33 13.28 13.82 4.57
CA PRO A 33 12.77 13.84 3.21
C PRO A 33 13.04 12.53 2.45
N ALA A 34 14.23 11.94 2.62
CA ALA A 34 14.61 10.71 1.93
C ALA A 34 13.73 9.51 2.35
N ILE A 35 13.49 9.34 3.65
CA ILE A 35 12.63 8.28 4.19
C ILE A 35 11.18 8.47 3.73
N GLY A 36 10.68 9.71 3.66
CA GLY A 36 9.33 10.00 3.16
C GLY A 36 9.11 9.51 1.72
N GLY A 37 10.08 9.73 0.82
CA GLY A 37 10.02 9.24 -0.55
C GLY A 37 10.02 7.71 -0.66
N ILE A 38 10.87 7.04 0.13
CA ILE A 38 10.94 5.57 0.19
C ILE A 38 9.62 4.98 0.69
N ILE A 39 9.03 5.55 1.74
CA ILE A 39 7.74 5.11 2.28
C ILE A 39 6.64 5.27 1.22
N SER A 40 6.59 6.41 0.52
CA SER A 40 5.61 6.65 -0.55
C SER A 40 5.72 5.61 -1.67
N ASN A 41 6.93 5.34 -2.16
CA ASN A 41 7.16 4.31 -3.18
C ASN A 41 6.77 2.91 -2.68
N SER A 42 7.08 2.59 -1.42
CA SER A 42 6.71 1.29 -0.82
C SER A 42 5.20 1.13 -0.72
N LYS A 43 4.46 2.21 -0.40
CA LYS A 43 2.99 2.20 -0.40
C LYS A 43 2.44 1.96 -1.81
N LYS A 44 3.01 2.63 -2.82
CA LYS A 44 2.62 2.44 -4.22
C LYS A 44 2.85 1.00 -4.68
N ASP A 45 3.99 0.41 -4.35
CA ASP A 45 4.30 -0.98 -4.67
C ASP A 45 3.33 -1.96 -4.00
N ALA A 46 2.97 -1.70 -2.74
CA ALA A 46 1.96 -2.49 -2.04
C ALA A 46 0.56 -2.38 -2.70
N HIS A 47 0.15 -1.20 -3.18
CA HIS A 47 -1.09 -1.06 -3.97
C HIS A 47 -1.05 -1.88 -5.27
N ILE A 48 0.08 -1.90 -5.98
CA ILE A 48 0.26 -2.71 -7.20
C ILE A 48 0.18 -4.20 -6.87
N ALA A 49 0.84 -4.65 -5.79
CA ALA A 49 0.78 -6.03 -5.34
C ALA A 49 -0.64 -6.47 -4.99
N ASN A 50 -1.38 -5.64 -4.25
CA ASN A 50 -2.79 -5.88 -3.91
C ASN A 50 -3.66 -5.97 -5.17
N ALA A 51 -3.45 -5.10 -6.16
CA ALA A 51 -4.16 -5.16 -7.44
C ALA A 51 -3.86 -6.44 -8.21
N GLN A 52 -2.60 -6.89 -8.22
CA GLN A 52 -2.20 -8.15 -8.85
C GLN A 52 -2.85 -9.35 -8.15
N GLN A 53 -2.91 -9.35 -6.82
CA GLN A 53 -3.60 -10.37 -6.04
C GLN A 53 -5.11 -10.40 -6.34
N MET A 54 -5.76 -9.23 -6.41
CA MET A 54 -7.17 -9.15 -6.80
C MET A 54 -7.42 -9.68 -8.21
N ALA A 55 -6.58 -9.32 -9.20
CA ALA A 55 -6.74 -9.84 -10.55
C ALA A 55 -6.52 -11.35 -10.64
N ASN A 56 -5.59 -11.91 -9.88
CA ASN A 56 -5.40 -13.36 -9.79
C ASN A 56 -6.62 -14.04 -9.17
N SER A 57 -7.17 -13.45 -8.11
CA SER A 57 -8.38 -13.95 -7.44
C SER A 57 -9.59 -13.89 -8.38
N ALA A 58 -9.75 -12.80 -9.14
CA ALA A 58 -10.80 -12.67 -10.16
C ALA A 58 -10.65 -13.68 -11.31
N ARG A 59 -9.41 -14.03 -11.71
CA ARG A 59 -9.19 -15.13 -12.66
C ARG A 59 -9.71 -16.45 -12.13
N MET A 60 -9.40 -16.75 -10.87
CA MET A 60 -9.89 -17.96 -10.21
C MET A 60 -11.42 -17.94 -10.08
N HIS A 61 -12.00 -16.79 -9.74
CA HIS A 61 -13.45 -16.58 -9.66
C HIS A 61 -14.17 -16.92 -10.97
N ILE A 62 -13.67 -16.39 -12.09
CA ILE A 62 -14.24 -16.64 -13.41
C ILE A 62 -14.14 -18.12 -13.77
N ALA A 63 -12.99 -18.75 -13.50
CA ALA A 63 -12.78 -20.16 -13.80
C ALA A 63 -13.67 -21.07 -12.93
N ALA A 64 -13.82 -20.78 -11.64
CA ALA A 64 -14.61 -21.56 -10.70
C ALA A 64 -16.12 -21.45 -11.00
N ASN A 65 -16.61 -20.24 -11.24
CA ASN A 65 -18.03 -19.95 -11.43
C ASN A 65 -18.47 -19.97 -12.91
N LYS A 66 -17.55 -20.26 -13.85
CA LYS A 66 -17.78 -20.26 -15.31
C LYS A 66 -18.45 -18.99 -15.79
N LEU A 67 -17.97 -17.84 -15.32
CA LEU A 67 -18.56 -16.55 -15.67
C LEU A 67 -18.21 -16.18 -17.11
N GLU A 68 -19.20 -15.65 -17.82
CA GLU A 68 -18.99 -15.08 -19.15
C GLU A 68 -18.30 -13.71 -19.08
N VAL A 69 -17.49 -13.40 -20.09
CA VAL A 69 -16.74 -12.15 -20.22
C VAL A 69 -17.35 -11.34 -21.36
N PRO A 70 -17.58 -10.01 -21.22
CA PRO A 70 -17.08 -9.12 -20.17
C PRO A 70 -17.87 -9.18 -18.86
N THR A 71 -17.18 -9.04 -17.75
CA THR A 71 -17.78 -8.99 -16.40
C THR A 71 -16.98 -8.08 -15.47
N THR A 72 -17.61 -7.64 -14.38
CA THR A 72 -16.96 -6.87 -13.31
C THR A 72 -17.19 -7.59 -11.99
N ILE A 73 -16.10 -7.84 -11.27
CA ILE A 73 -16.12 -8.60 -10.01
C ILE A 73 -15.67 -7.67 -8.89
N SER A 74 -16.48 -7.56 -7.85
CA SER A 74 -16.17 -6.72 -6.69
C SER A 74 -15.23 -7.44 -5.72
N LEU A 75 -14.48 -6.66 -4.92
CA LEU A 75 -13.65 -7.22 -3.85
C LEU A 75 -14.50 -8.00 -2.83
N GLN A 76 -15.72 -7.54 -2.54
CA GLN A 76 -16.68 -8.25 -1.69
C GLN A 76 -16.94 -9.67 -2.20
N SER A 77 -17.27 -9.82 -3.48
CA SER A 77 -17.56 -11.14 -4.08
C SER A 77 -16.36 -12.10 -4.00
N LEU A 78 -15.14 -11.57 -4.08
CA LEU A 78 -13.92 -12.38 -3.96
C LEU A 78 -13.67 -12.85 -2.51
N LEU A 79 -14.02 -12.01 -1.53
CA LEU A 79 -13.95 -12.35 -0.11
C LEU A 79 -15.01 -13.38 0.28
N ASP A 80 -16.25 -13.18 -0.19
CA ASP A 80 -17.38 -14.07 0.10
C ASP A 80 -17.14 -15.48 -0.42
N ASP A 81 -16.53 -15.60 -1.60
CA ASP A 81 -16.14 -16.89 -2.21
C ASP A 81 -14.83 -17.46 -1.63
N GLY A 82 -14.18 -16.77 -0.69
CA GLY A 82 -12.92 -17.21 -0.07
C GLY A 82 -11.73 -17.27 -1.03
N GLN A 83 -11.78 -16.52 -2.13
CA GLN A 83 -10.77 -16.53 -3.19
C GLN A 83 -9.67 -15.49 -2.98
N ILE A 84 -9.88 -14.57 -2.04
CA ILE A 84 -8.89 -13.63 -1.56
C ILE A 84 -9.04 -13.47 -0.05
N GLU A 85 -7.93 -13.25 0.65
CA GLU A 85 -7.95 -12.80 2.04
C GLU A 85 -8.09 -11.28 2.12
N ASP A 86 -8.40 -10.75 3.30
CA ASP A 86 -8.50 -9.31 3.51
C ASP A 86 -7.16 -8.62 3.17
N ILE A 87 -7.19 -7.73 2.18
CA ILE A 87 -6.02 -7.02 1.69
C ILE A 87 -5.89 -5.67 2.38
N LYS A 88 -4.73 -5.45 3.02
CA LYS A 88 -4.50 -4.22 3.76
C LYS A 88 -4.14 -3.06 2.84
N ASN A 89 -4.81 -1.92 3.04
CA ASN A 89 -4.45 -0.67 2.39
C ASN A 89 -3.20 -0.06 3.07
N PRO A 90 -2.07 0.11 2.35
CA PRO A 90 -0.84 0.65 2.93
C PRO A 90 -0.91 2.17 3.22
N SER A 91 -1.95 2.85 2.73
CA SER A 91 -2.19 4.28 2.87
C SER A 91 -3.34 4.63 3.84
N GLY A 92 -3.99 3.64 4.47
CA GLY A 92 -5.18 3.90 5.29
C GLY A 92 -5.72 2.68 6.04
N LYS A 93 -7.03 2.67 6.30
CA LYS A 93 -7.69 1.62 7.10
C LYS A 93 -8.02 0.36 6.27
N GLY A 94 -8.47 0.52 5.02
CA GLY A 94 -8.85 -0.58 4.14
C GLY A 94 -9.20 -0.11 2.72
N TYR A 95 -9.60 -1.05 1.86
CA TYR A 95 -10.22 -0.76 0.57
C TYR A 95 -11.73 -0.91 0.66
N ASN A 96 -12.46 -0.11 -0.13
CA ASN A 96 -13.90 -0.24 -0.21
C ASN A 96 -14.27 -1.55 -0.93
N LEU A 97 -15.03 -2.43 -0.28
CA LEU A 97 -15.30 -3.78 -0.76
C LEU A 97 -16.20 -3.81 -2.01
N THR A 98 -17.08 -2.82 -2.17
CA THR A 98 -18.05 -2.76 -3.28
C THR A 98 -17.50 -1.98 -4.47
N SER A 99 -16.81 -0.87 -4.21
CA SER A 99 -16.29 0.02 -5.26
C SER A 99 -14.91 -0.40 -5.76
N SER A 100 -14.15 -1.19 -4.99
CA SER A 100 -12.93 -1.82 -5.51
C SER A 100 -13.31 -3.04 -6.31
N VAL A 101 -12.96 -3.03 -7.60
CA VAL A 101 -13.45 -4.00 -8.58
C VAL A 101 -12.36 -4.41 -9.55
N VAL A 102 -12.53 -5.59 -10.15
CA VAL A 102 -11.77 -6.06 -11.29
C VAL A 102 -12.72 -6.19 -12.48
N ALA A 103 -12.55 -5.32 -13.47
CA ALA A 103 -13.23 -5.43 -14.75
C ALA A 103 -12.42 -6.35 -15.67
N VAL A 104 -13.05 -7.40 -16.17
CA VAL A 104 -12.45 -8.38 -17.07
C VAL A 104 -13.05 -8.23 -18.44
N THR A 105 -12.19 -7.95 -19.42
CA THR A 105 -12.58 -7.74 -20.82
C THR A 105 -11.71 -8.58 -21.73
N LYS A 106 -12.18 -8.84 -22.95
CA LYS A 106 -11.38 -9.50 -23.97
C LYS A 106 -10.77 -8.46 -24.90
N ASN A 107 -9.46 -8.49 -25.08
CA ASN A 107 -8.79 -7.66 -26.07
C ASN A 107 -9.29 -8.06 -27.47
N THR A 108 -9.73 -7.08 -28.25
CA THR A 108 -10.33 -7.29 -29.58
C THR A 108 -9.34 -7.84 -30.60
N ASN A 109 -8.05 -7.53 -30.45
CA ASN A 109 -7.00 -7.91 -31.39
C ASN A 109 -6.36 -9.25 -31.01
N THR A 110 -5.95 -9.41 -29.75
CA THR A 110 -5.20 -10.58 -29.30
C THR A 110 -6.10 -11.71 -28.79
N LYS A 111 -7.40 -11.44 -28.58
CA LYS A 111 -8.35 -12.32 -27.91
C LYS A 111 -7.95 -12.72 -26.48
N ALA A 112 -6.91 -12.10 -25.91
CA ALA A 112 -6.47 -12.33 -24.54
C ALA A 112 -7.40 -11.63 -23.54
N LEU A 113 -7.49 -12.18 -22.33
CA LEU A 113 -8.20 -11.53 -21.22
C LEU A 113 -7.35 -10.41 -20.62
N GLU A 114 -7.97 -9.24 -20.48
CA GLU A 114 -7.44 -8.06 -19.81
C GLU A 114 -8.12 -7.91 -18.45
N PHE A 115 -7.33 -7.64 -17.42
CA PHE A 115 -7.80 -7.47 -16.05
C PHE A 115 -7.52 -6.03 -15.65
N ARG A 116 -8.56 -5.20 -15.63
CA ARG A 116 -8.49 -3.80 -15.22
C ARG A 116 -8.94 -3.67 -13.79
N VAL A 117 -8.05 -3.22 -12.91
CA VAL A 117 -8.34 -3.08 -11.48
C VAL A 117 -8.66 -1.64 -11.13
N THR A 118 -9.66 -1.46 -10.27
CA THR A 118 -9.96 -0.22 -9.58
C THR A 118 -9.82 -0.47 -8.08
N LEU A 119 -8.99 0.33 -7.40
CA LEU A 119 -8.79 0.29 -5.96
C LEU A 119 -9.20 1.63 -5.35
N ILE A 120 -10.15 1.60 -4.43
CA ILE A 120 -10.68 2.80 -3.78
C ILE A 120 -10.57 2.62 -2.26
N SER A 121 -10.16 3.67 -1.55
CA SER A 121 -10.11 3.68 -0.09
C SER A 121 -11.49 3.46 0.54
N ASP A 122 -11.52 2.83 1.71
CA ASP A 122 -12.75 2.70 2.52
C ASP A 122 -13.10 3.98 3.31
N ALA A 123 -12.60 5.14 2.87
CA ALA A 123 -12.93 6.41 3.52
C ALA A 123 -14.38 6.83 3.19
N THR A 124 -15.12 7.26 4.21
CA THR A 124 -16.56 7.60 4.08
C THR A 124 -16.82 8.95 3.41
N ALA A 125 -15.81 9.82 3.30
CA ALA A 125 -15.91 11.11 2.63
C ALA A 125 -14.76 11.26 1.63
N ASN A 126 -15.10 11.53 0.36
CA ASN A 126 -14.17 11.67 -0.77
C ASN A 126 -13.07 10.59 -0.78
N PRO A 127 -13.44 9.30 -0.92
CA PRO A 127 -12.46 8.23 -0.86
C PRO A 127 -11.42 8.39 -1.97
N PRO A 128 -10.12 8.45 -1.64
CA PRO A 128 -9.10 8.49 -2.66
C PRO A 128 -9.15 7.19 -3.45
N THR A 129 -9.26 7.34 -4.77
CA THR A 129 -8.99 6.27 -5.72
C THR A 129 -7.48 6.11 -5.79
N TYR A 130 -6.96 4.90 -5.62
CA TYR A 130 -5.52 4.60 -5.74
C TYR A 130 -5.17 4.06 -7.13
N ILE A 131 -6.10 3.33 -7.75
CA ILE A 131 -5.98 2.81 -9.11
C ILE A 131 -7.34 2.97 -9.78
N ASN A 132 -7.38 3.51 -10.99
CA ASN A 132 -8.61 3.72 -11.73
C ASN A 132 -8.61 2.93 -13.05
N ALA A 133 -9.29 1.78 -13.07
CA ALA A 133 -9.52 0.94 -14.25
C ALA A 133 -8.25 0.67 -15.09
N LYS A 134 -7.12 0.41 -14.42
CA LYS A 134 -5.83 0.18 -15.09
C LYS A 134 -5.57 -1.30 -15.28
N GLU A 135 -5.04 -1.66 -16.44
CA GLU A 135 -4.66 -3.04 -16.72
C GLU A 135 -3.49 -3.47 -15.82
N VAL A 136 -3.69 -4.57 -15.11
CA VAL A 136 -2.72 -5.05 -14.12
C VAL A 136 -1.35 -5.36 -14.71
N LYS A 137 -1.29 -5.84 -15.96
CA LYS A 137 -0.02 -6.19 -16.62
C LYS A 137 0.86 -4.97 -16.90
N THR A 138 0.27 -3.78 -17.02
CA THR A 138 0.98 -2.55 -17.35
C THR A 138 1.04 -1.58 -16.18
N LEU A 139 0.65 -2.02 -14.96
CA LEU A 139 0.64 -1.16 -13.80
C LEU A 139 2.04 -0.70 -13.41
N THR A 140 2.19 0.60 -13.23
CA THR A 140 3.41 1.23 -12.74
C THR A 140 3.11 2.14 -11.55
N ARG A 141 4.17 2.60 -10.85
CA ARG A 141 4.05 3.55 -9.73
C ARG A 141 3.43 4.90 -10.15
N GLU A 142 3.47 5.25 -11.43
CA GLU A 142 2.88 6.47 -11.97
C GLU A 142 1.36 6.36 -12.06
N ASP A 143 0.84 5.15 -12.22
CA ASP A 143 -0.60 4.86 -12.24
C ASP A 143 -1.23 4.89 -10.85
N ILE A 144 -0.41 4.91 -9.79
CA ILE A 144 -0.88 4.96 -8.40
C ILE A 144 -1.05 6.41 -7.96
N THR A 145 -2.30 6.82 -7.84
CA THR A 145 -2.68 8.10 -7.23
C THR A 145 -2.43 8.03 -5.72
N SER A 146 -1.52 8.87 -5.25
CA SER A 146 -1.29 9.04 -3.81
C SER A 146 -2.30 10.04 -3.25
N PRO A 147 -2.87 9.79 -2.06
CA PRO A 147 -3.67 10.77 -1.34
C PRO A 147 -2.81 11.94 -0.86
#